data_AF-A0A097QVG9-F1
#
_entry.id   AF-A0A097QVG9-F1
#
_cell.length_a   1.000
_cell.length_b   1.000
_cell.length_c   1.000
_cell.angle_alpha   90.00
_cell.angle_beta   90.00
_cell.angle_gamma   90.00
#
_symmetry.space_group_name_H-M   'P 1'
#
loop_
_entity.id
_entity.type
_entity.pdbx_description
1 polymer ?
#
loop_
_entity_poly.entity_id
_entity_poly.type
_entity_poly.pdbx_seq_one_letter_code
_entity_poly.pdbx_strand_id
1 'polypeptide(L)'
;MNYTAKRLNLSKCPDGGFTEIVDTITPDVHSTYYFVAALRTINETPSNRIQTIAWLHTQEDGMFRNSSKVRYSFKNVYHGIMTLVMLNSTPRDPDKIIDFVMNVTRENGAFVYDGLDVTEQAIEILHVLGYNVSNLNDTVRYELAKFKNLTPPREGDRLEALKFVSEFNRYTRAMDLLGVNYTATREYKEDISFIENISRNVSSILMTHPPLFLVTELAQALRKNGFMKSSSSEAIYVYVKSHELPNGGFNLFGQDYGEFQGTYYAVKALALAGKKPDNKTIRFIHSWESPLGGFAFTFQKFGGPILTHMGVYVAKKIGTSINRTQIKNYLEKALHDRWPYSQDDPEPLYSIYLTYKELNMSMNQDDEEYLKNETVRLMELYSRSRVNSILSDTGWISLIKLGNALGVTFSSRTKENLINVILSKRNPNGTFGAYTNSTPLTLFQTVNAVILLHELGYDYRDDKTIQYLNSLMHDGGWGGPDIYNTYRVVQALAYMNCCPEKVDDIVTFVGSLKYRYGGFRFYRGDTSHGGLQETYFALRILELLDAI
;
A
#
# COMPACT_ATOMS: atom_id res chain seq x y z
N MET A 1 14.30 3.75 -15.77
CA MET A 1 13.44 4.27 -14.69
C MET A 1 14.02 3.83 -13.35
N ASN A 2 14.12 4.72 -12.35
CA ASN A 2 14.60 4.35 -11.02
C ASN A 2 13.46 3.71 -10.20
N TYR A 3 13.34 2.39 -10.29
CA TYR A 3 12.28 1.65 -9.60
C TYR A 3 12.33 1.80 -8.07
N THR A 4 13.53 1.88 -7.48
CA THR A 4 13.70 2.11 -6.04
C THR A 4 13.08 3.44 -5.63
N ALA A 5 13.30 4.52 -6.39
CA ALA A 5 12.70 5.83 -6.11
C ALA A 5 11.16 5.81 -6.23
N LYS A 6 10.60 5.12 -7.24
CA LYS A 6 9.14 4.97 -7.37
C LYS A 6 8.56 4.21 -6.17
N ARG A 7 9.20 3.13 -5.77
CA ARG A 7 8.80 2.29 -4.63
C ARG A 7 8.86 3.05 -3.30
N LEU A 8 9.93 3.81 -3.10
CA LEU A 8 10.07 4.69 -1.95
C LEU A 8 9.00 5.79 -1.92
N ASN A 9 8.66 6.36 -3.08
CA ASN A 9 7.57 7.32 -3.14
C ASN A 9 6.22 6.70 -2.77
N LEU A 10 6.01 5.43 -3.13
CA LEU A 10 4.81 4.69 -2.78
C LEU A 10 4.78 4.25 -1.31
N SER A 11 5.91 4.14 -0.59
CA SER A 11 5.89 3.90 0.86
C SER A 11 5.45 5.10 1.70
N LYS A 12 5.36 6.31 1.11
CA LYS A 12 4.93 7.51 1.84
C LYS A 12 3.48 7.37 2.29
N CYS A 13 3.22 7.66 3.55
CA CYS A 13 1.90 7.62 4.18
C CYS A 13 1.25 9.01 4.21
N PRO A 14 -0.10 9.10 4.27
CA PRO A 14 -0.80 10.38 4.35
C PRO A 14 -0.45 11.20 5.60
N ASP A 15 -0.11 10.53 6.70
CA ASP A 15 0.32 11.14 7.97
C ASP A 15 1.71 11.81 7.88
N GLY A 16 2.48 11.54 6.82
CA GLY A 16 3.83 12.04 6.58
C GLY A 16 4.94 11.00 6.80
N GLY A 17 4.65 9.88 7.47
CA GLY A 17 5.60 8.80 7.73
C GLY A 17 5.82 7.89 6.52
N PHE A 18 6.58 6.81 6.73
CA PHE A 18 6.77 5.75 5.76
C PHE A 18 6.28 4.40 6.30
N THR A 19 5.82 3.55 5.39
CA THR A 19 5.46 2.15 5.64
C THR A 19 6.31 1.19 4.80
N GLU A 20 6.14 -0.11 5.01
CA GLU A 20 6.89 -1.15 4.31
C GLU A 20 6.48 -1.23 2.83
N ILE A 21 7.43 -1.55 1.95
CA ILE A 21 7.18 -1.64 0.51
C ILE A 21 6.84 -3.08 0.12
N VAL A 22 5.62 -3.49 0.42
CA VAL A 22 5.12 -4.80 0.00
C VAL A 22 4.47 -4.65 -1.39
N ASP A 23 5.29 -4.75 -2.43
CA ASP A 23 4.91 -4.85 -3.86
C ASP A 23 4.05 -3.72 -4.47
N THR A 24 4.37 -2.47 -4.18
CA THR A 24 3.57 -1.33 -4.67
C THR A 24 3.74 -0.99 -6.15
N ILE A 25 4.59 -1.70 -6.92
CA ILE A 25 4.69 -1.43 -8.36
C ILE A 25 4.10 -2.52 -9.24
N THR A 26 3.77 -3.69 -8.71
CA THR A 26 3.05 -4.67 -9.52
C THR A 26 1.62 -4.18 -9.69
N PRO A 27 1.17 -3.97 -10.92
CA PRO A 27 -0.20 -3.53 -11.18
C PRO A 27 -1.20 -4.64 -10.87
N ASP A 28 -2.43 -4.24 -10.54
CA ASP A 28 -3.56 -5.15 -10.43
C ASP A 28 -4.72 -4.70 -11.36
N VAL A 29 -5.55 -5.66 -11.76
CA VAL A 29 -6.60 -5.45 -12.76
C VAL A 29 -7.71 -4.54 -12.23
N HIS A 30 -8.00 -4.57 -10.91
CA HIS A 30 -9.06 -3.74 -10.34
C HIS A 30 -8.65 -2.28 -10.26
N SER A 31 -7.50 -1.96 -9.66
CA SER A 31 -7.02 -0.58 -9.58
C SER A 31 -6.82 0.01 -10.98
N THR A 32 -6.30 -0.80 -11.91
CA THR A 32 -6.13 -0.38 -13.30
C THR A 32 -7.46 0.00 -13.94
N TYR A 33 -8.49 -0.84 -13.81
CA TYR A 33 -9.81 -0.55 -14.36
C TYR A 33 -10.38 0.76 -13.84
N TYR A 34 -10.42 0.94 -12.52
CA TYR A 34 -11.03 2.12 -11.92
C TYR A 34 -10.27 3.42 -12.23
N PHE A 35 -8.94 3.40 -12.20
CA PHE A 35 -8.15 4.58 -12.54
C PHE A 35 -8.18 4.91 -14.03
N VAL A 36 -8.17 3.91 -14.92
CA VAL A 36 -8.40 4.13 -16.35
C VAL A 36 -9.79 4.70 -16.60
N ALA A 37 -10.83 4.18 -15.94
CA ALA A 37 -12.19 4.69 -16.04
C ALA A 37 -12.30 6.15 -15.54
N ALA A 38 -11.62 6.47 -14.44
CA ALA A 38 -11.57 7.83 -13.90
C ALA A 38 -10.92 8.80 -14.90
N LEU A 39 -9.75 8.45 -15.45
CA LEU A 39 -9.07 9.26 -16.47
C LEU A 39 -9.92 9.41 -17.73
N ARG A 40 -10.50 8.30 -18.22
CA ARG A 40 -11.36 8.30 -19.40
C ARG A 40 -12.55 9.23 -19.24
N THR A 41 -13.16 9.27 -18.05
CA THR A 41 -14.31 10.13 -17.73
C THR A 41 -13.99 11.62 -17.90
N ILE A 42 -12.74 12.02 -17.72
CA ILE A 42 -12.27 13.41 -17.86
C ILE A 42 -11.46 13.63 -19.14
N ASN A 43 -11.53 12.71 -20.10
CA ASN A 43 -10.78 12.72 -21.36
C ASN A 43 -9.25 12.74 -21.20
N GLU A 44 -8.74 12.13 -20.12
CA GLU A 44 -7.32 11.89 -19.89
C GLU A 44 -6.97 10.42 -20.19
N THR A 45 -5.68 10.11 -20.31
CA THR A 45 -5.18 8.75 -20.53
C THR A 45 -4.01 8.42 -19.60
N PRO A 46 -3.77 7.14 -19.26
CA PRO A 46 -2.57 6.76 -18.53
C PRO A 46 -1.31 7.18 -19.29
N SER A 47 -0.29 7.64 -18.56
CA SER A 47 1.01 8.01 -19.12
C SER A 47 1.68 6.81 -19.81
N ASN A 48 1.55 5.62 -19.21
CA ASN A 48 2.10 4.38 -19.73
C ASN A 48 1.10 3.55 -20.56
N ARG A 49 0.17 4.19 -21.31
CA ARG A 49 -0.92 3.50 -22.04
C ARG A 49 -0.48 2.25 -22.82
N ILE A 50 0.58 2.34 -23.63
CA ILE A 50 1.05 1.20 -24.46
C ILE A 50 1.47 0.03 -23.57
N GLN A 51 2.23 0.32 -22.52
CA GLN A 51 2.68 -0.69 -21.56
C GLN A 51 1.50 -1.28 -20.77
N THR A 52 0.49 -0.47 -20.44
CA THR A 52 -0.76 -0.94 -19.82
C THR A 52 -1.51 -1.93 -20.72
N ILE A 53 -1.64 -1.64 -22.02
CA ILE A 53 -2.26 -2.57 -22.98
C ILE A 53 -1.45 -3.86 -23.08
N ALA A 54 -0.12 -3.76 -23.22
CA ALA A 54 0.75 -4.93 -23.27
C ALA A 54 0.61 -5.80 -22.01
N TRP A 55 0.58 -5.16 -20.83
CA TRP A 55 0.36 -5.85 -19.56
C TRP A 55 -1.02 -6.50 -19.48
N LEU A 56 -2.11 -5.83 -19.87
CA LEU A 56 -3.45 -6.41 -19.89
C LEU A 56 -3.52 -7.68 -20.76
N HIS A 57 -2.82 -7.70 -21.89
CA HIS A 57 -2.74 -8.91 -22.71
C HIS A 57 -1.94 -10.05 -22.06
N THR A 58 -0.96 -9.76 -21.21
CA THR A 58 -0.32 -10.81 -20.39
C THR A 58 -1.29 -11.38 -19.36
N GLN A 59 -2.20 -10.55 -18.84
CA GLN A 59 -3.26 -11.00 -17.93
C GLN A 59 -4.29 -11.86 -18.67
N GLU A 60 -4.69 -11.46 -19.88
CA GLU A 60 -5.56 -12.24 -20.77
C GLU A 60 -4.98 -13.64 -21.06
N ASP A 61 -3.69 -13.72 -21.42
CA ASP A 61 -3.01 -15.01 -21.59
C ASP A 61 -3.09 -15.87 -20.32
N GLY A 62 -2.93 -15.27 -19.15
CA GLY A 62 -3.06 -15.94 -17.85
C GLY A 62 -4.48 -16.42 -17.54
N MET A 63 -5.50 -15.60 -17.85
CA MET A 63 -6.92 -15.89 -17.64
C MET A 63 -7.35 -17.21 -18.27
N PHE A 64 -6.76 -17.57 -19.42
CA PHE A 64 -7.20 -18.69 -20.25
C PHE A 64 -6.20 -19.85 -20.40
N ARG A 65 -4.94 -19.71 -19.95
CA ARG A 65 -3.92 -20.78 -20.06
C ARG A 65 -3.91 -21.76 -18.89
N ASN A 66 -4.49 -21.43 -17.73
CA ASN A 66 -4.39 -22.24 -16.50
C ASN A 66 -5.76 -22.64 -15.92
N SER A 67 -6.55 -23.40 -16.69
CA SER A 67 -7.84 -23.94 -16.24
C SER A 67 -7.76 -24.91 -15.05
N SER A 68 -6.56 -25.39 -14.68
CA SER A 68 -6.38 -26.40 -13.63
C SER A 68 -5.84 -25.88 -12.29
N LYS A 69 -5.45 -24.60 -12.16
CA LYS A 69 -4.85 -24.08 -10.92
C LYS A 69 -5.27 -22.67 -10.46
N VAL A 70 -5.85 -21.83 -11.33
CA VAL A 70 -6.28 -20.48 -10.93
C VAL A 70 -7.67 -20.19 -11.49
N ARG A 71 -8.68 -20.21 -10.63
CA ARG A 71 -10.03 -19.76 -10.98
C ARG A 71 -10.04 -18.23 -10.96
N TYR A 72 -10.02 -17.59 -12.13
CA TYR A 72 -10.18 -16.15 -12.22
C TYR A 72 -11.62 -15.76 -11.84
N SER A 73 -11.78 -14.64 -11.14
CA SER A 73 -13.11 -14.08 -10.88
C SER A 73 -13.69 -13.48 -12.16
N PHE A 74 -15.00 -13.59 -12.37
CA PHE A 74 -15.68 -12.94 -13.51
C PHE A 74 -15.40 -11.42 -13.54
N LYS A 75 -15.26 -10.81 -12.36
CA LYS A 75 -14.89 -9.40 -12.19
C LYS A 75 -13.53 -9.06 -12.81
N ASN A 76 -12.54 -9.94 -12.72
CA ASN A 76 -11.23 -9.73 -13.36
C ASN A 76 -11.35 -9.73 -14.88
N VAL A 77 -12.15 -10.63 -15.44
CA VAL A 77 -12.41 -10.71 -16.88
C VAL A 77 -13.10 -9.42 -17.35
N TYR A 78 -14.20 -9.04 -16.69
CA TYR A 78 -14.92 -7.80 -16.96
C TYR A 78 -14.01 -6.56 -16.90
N HIS A 79 -13.27 -6.37 -15.79
CA HIS A 79 -12.37 -5.23 -15.64
C HIS A 79 -11.26 -5.21 -16.70
N GLY A 80 -10.65 -6.35 -17.02
CA GLY A 80 -9.59 -6.42 -18.02
C GLY A 80 -10.07 -5.99 -19.41
N ILE A 81 -11.22 -6.54 -19.84
CA ILE A 81 -11.82 -6.25 -21.15
C ILE A 81 -12.25 -4.78 -21.22
N MET A 82 -13.00 -4.30 -20.23
CA MET A 82 -13.46 -2.91 -20.22
C MET A 82 -12.28 -1.93 -20.20
N THR A 83 -11.19 -2.27 -19.52
CA THR A 83 -9.97 -1.47 -19.55
C THR A 83 -9.35 -1.42 -20.95
N LEU A 84 -9.24 -2.55 -21.65
CA LEU A 84 -8.76 -2.56 -23.04
C LEU A 84 -9.63 -1.66 -23.92
N VAL A 85 -10.96 -1.79 -23.82
CA VAL A 85 -11.93 -0.98 -24.59
C VAL A 85 -11.78 0.50 -24.28
N MET A 86 -11.70 0.89 -23.00
CA MET A 86 -11.48 2.29 -22.60
C MET A 86 -10.15 2.86 -23.10
N LEU A 87 -9.15 1.99 -23.30
CA LEU A 87 -7.87 2.34 -23.90
C LEU A 87 -7.88 2.23 -25.43
N ASN A 88 -9.03 2.07 -26.08
CA ASN A 88 -9.17 1.87 -27.53
C ASN A 88 -8.33 0.68 -28.04
N SER A 89 -8.43 -0.46 -27.35
CA SER A 89 -7.83 -1.75 -27.71
C SER A 89 -8.89 -2.83 -27.57
N THR A 90 -8.67 -3.98 -28.21
CA THR A 90 -9.53 -5.17 -28.09
C THR A 90 -8.74 -6.32 -27.47
N PRO A 91 -9.41 -7.33 -26.88
CA PRO A 91 -8.74 -8.59 -26.53
C PRO A 91 -8.09 -9.27 -27.74
N ARG A 92 -7.12 -10.15 -27.49
CA ARG A 92 -6.46 -10.95 -28.54
C ARG A 92 -7.34 -12.10 -29.02
N ASP A 93 -8.16 -12.67 -28.14
CA ASP A 93 -9.05 -13.80 -28.44
C ASP A 93 -10.49 -13.51 -27.97
N PRO A 94 -11.21 -12.63 -28.70
CA PRO A 94 -12.56 -12.22 -28.31
C PRO A 94 -13.56 -13.40 -28.33
N ASP A 95 -13.41 -14.35 -29.26
CA ASP A 95 -14.33 -15.50 -29.39
C ASP A 95 -14.23 -16.41 -28.15
N LYS A 96 -13.03 -16.68 -27.66
CA LYS A 96 -12.84 -17.47 -26.44
C LYS A 96 -13.42 -16.81 -25.20
N ILE A 97 -13.41 -15.48 -25.15
CA ILE A 97 -14.04 -14.71 -24.07
C ILE A 97 -15.57 -14.81 -24.18
N ILE A 98 -16.13 -14.67 -25.39
CA ILE A 98 -17.55 -14.85 -25.64
C ILE A 98 -17.99 -16.25 -25.20
N ASP A 99 -17.27 -17.29 -25.62
CA ASP A 99 -17.55 -18.67 -25.20
C ASP A 99 -17.51 -18.83 -23.68
N PHE A 100 -16.52 -18.25 -23.00
CA PHE A 100 -16.45 -18.24 -21.54
C PHE A 100 -17.69 -17.59 -20.90
N VAL A 101 -18.12 -16.43 -21.40
CA VAL A 101 -19.30 -15.72 -20.89
C VAL A 101 -20.58 -16.53 -21.17
N MET A 102 -20.73 -17.09 -22.36
CA MET A 102 -21.92 -17.89 -22.71
C MET A 102 -22.00 -19.20 -21.91
N ASN A 103 -20.86 -19.77 -21.49
CA ASN A 103 -20.82 -20.97 -20.65
C ASN A 103 -21.37 -20.77 -19.23
N VAL A 104 -21.55 -19.52 -18.77
CA VAL A 104 -22.11 -19.23 -17.43
C VAL A 104 -23.58 -18.85 -17.47
N THR A 105 -24.20 -18.85 -18.66
CA THR A 105 -25.64 -18.62 -18.84
C THR A 105 -26.45 -19.78 -18.27
N ARG A 106 -27.63 -19.46 -17.72
CA ARG A 106 -28.61 -20.40 -17.18
C ARG A 106 -29.83 -20.47 -18.08
N GLU A 107 -30.63 -21.52 -17.93
CA GLU A 107 -31.87 -21.72 -18.68
C GLU A 107 -32.87 -20.56 -18.53
N ASN A 108 -32.83 -19.84 -17.41
CA ASN A 108 -33.68 -18.66 -17.19
C ASN A 108 -33.14 -17.37 -17.83
N GLY A 109 -32.02 -17.43 -18.56
CA GLY A 109 -31.39 -16.29 -19.23
C GLY A 109 -30.39 -15.49 -18.39
N ALA A 110 -30.29 -15.75 -17.08
CA ALA A 110 -29.30 -15.12 -16.21
C ALA A 110 -27.91 -15.68 -16.47
N PHE A 111 -26.87 -14.87 -16.24
CA PHE A 111 -25.49 -15.33 -16.19
C PHE A 111 -25.05 -15.47 -14.73
N VAL A 112 -24.62 -16.66 -14.33
CA VAL A 112 -24.29 -16.96 -12.93
C VAL A 112 -22.93 -17.63 -12.81
N TYR A 113 -21.98 -16.94 -12.20
CA TYR A 113 -20.62 -17.42 -11.95
C TYR A 113 -20.33 -17.45 -10.46
N ASP A 114 -19.85 -18.59 -9.94
CA ASP A 114 -19.56 -18.79 -8.51
C ASP A 114 -20.73 -18.43 -7.57
N GLY A 115 -21.95 -18.69 -8.03
CA GLY A 115 -23.19 -18.40 -7.28
C GLY A 115 -23.61 -16.93 -7.31
N LEU A 116 -22.87 -16.06 -7.99
CA LEU A 116 -23.18 -14.64 -8.15
C LEU A 116 -23.85 -14.37 -9.50
N ASP A 117 -24.92 -13.58 -9.50
CA ASP A 117 -25.52 -13.04 -10.72
C ASP A 117 -24.58 -11.99 -11.33
N VAL A 118 -24.05 -12.30 -12.51
CA VAL A 118 -23.10 -11.47 -13.27
C VAL A 118 -23.71 -11.02 -14.61
N THR A 119 -25.04 -11.01 -14.70
CA THR A 119 -25.78 -10.76 -15.97
C THR A 119 -25.45 -9.40 -16.58
N GLU A 120 -25.40 -8.32 -15.79
CA GLU A 120 -25.04 -6.98 -16.29
C GLU A 120 -23.63 -6.98 -16.91
N GLN A 121 -22.64 -7.54 -16.21
CA GLN A 121 -21.26 -7.58 -16.68
C GLN A 121 -21.13 -8.46 -17.93
N ALA A 122 -21.89 -9.57 -18.00
CA ALA A 122 -21.92 -10.44 -19.17
C ALA A 122 -22.50 -9.72 -20.40
N ILE A 123 -23.63 -9.02 -20.26
CA ILE A 123 -24.23 -8.23 -21.34
C ILE A 123 -23.25 -7.17 -21.84
N GLU A 124 -22.60 -6.44 -20.92
CA GLU A 124 -21.61 -5.42 -21.30
C GLU A 124 -20.42 -6.03 -22.06
N ILE A 125 -19.86 -7.16 -21.60
CA ILE A 125 -18.78 -7.86 -22.31
C ILE A 125 -19.22 -8.28 -23.72
N LEU A 126 -20.36 -8.97 -23.82
CA LEU A 126 -20.88 -9.45 -25.11
C LEU A 126 -21.11 -8.28 -26.08
N HIS A 127 -21.67 -7.18 -25.59
CA HIS A 127 -21.91 -5.98 -26.38
C HIS A 127 -20.59 -5.36 -26.92
N VAL A 128 -19.60 -5.13 -26.06
CA VAL A 128 -18.33 -4.49 -26.51
C VAL A 128 -17.48 -5.40 -27.40
N LEU A 129 -17.68 -6.72 -27.34
CA LEU A 129 -17.04 -7.69 -28.23
C LEU A 129 -17.84 -7.93 -29.53
N GLY A 130 -18.97 -7.23 -29.72
CA GLY A 130 -19.76 -7.32 -30.94
C GLY A 130 -20.57 -8.62 -31.08
N TYR A 131 -20.83 -9.33 -29.98
CA TYR A 131 -21.74 -10.47 -30.00
C TYR A 131 -23.15 -10.03 -30.39
N ASN A 132 -23.84 -10.83 -31.20
CA ASN A 132 -25.19 -10.52 -31.61
C ASN A 132 -26.19 -10.72 -30.45
N VAL A 133 -26.48 -9.63 -29.72
CA VAL A 133 -27.39 -9.61 -28.57
C VAL A 133 -28.83 -10.01 -28.90
N SER A 134 -29.24 -10.05 -30.17
CA SER A 134 -30.56 -10.58 -30.56
C SER A 134 -30.73 -12.07 -30.21
N ASN A 135 -29.63 -12.78 -29.98
CA ASN A 135 -29.63 -14.18 -29.56
C ASN A 135 -29.92 -14.34 -28.05
N LEU A 136 -30.04 -13.25 -27.28
CA LEU A 136 -30.19 -13.27 -25.83
C LEU A 136 -31.64 -13.08 -25.38
N ASN A 137 -32.60 -13.71 -26.05
CA ASN A 137 -34.04 -13.56 -25.76
C ASN A 137 -34.39 -13.94 -24.31
N ASP A 138 -33.76 -14.97 -23.75
CA ASP A 138 -34.00 -15.39 -22.37
C ASP A 138 -33.45 -14.37 -21.38
N THR A 139 -32.28 -13.80 -21.67
CA THR A 139 -31.69 -12.71 -20.87
C THR A 139 -32.55 -11.46 -20.92
N VAL A 140 -33.12 -11.11 -22.08
CA VAL A 140 -34.10 -10.01 -22.20
C VAL A 140 -35.31 -10.27 -21.29
N ARG A 141 -35.86 -11.49 -21.30
CA ARG A 141 -36.98 -11.86 -20.41
C ARG A 141 -36.59 -11.77 -18.94
N TYR A 142 -35.39 -12.22 -18.58
CA TYR A 142 -34.85 -12.14 -17.23
C TYR A 142 -34.75 -10.70 -16.72
N GLU A 143 -34.05 -9.84 -17.46
CA GLU A 143 -33.84 -8.43 -17.12
C GLU A 143 -35.17 -7.66 -17.06
N LEU A 144 -36.08 -7.90 -18.02
CA LEU A 144 -37.43 -7.33 -17.98
C LEU A 144 -38.22 -7.74 -16.74
N ALA A 145 -38.15 -9.01 -16.34
CA ALA A 145 -38.85 -9.48 -15.15
C ALA A 145 -38.28 -8.84 -13.89
N LYS A 146 -36.95 -8.67 -13.81
CA LYS A 146 -36.30 -7.97 -12.70
C LYS A 146 -36.68 -6.49 -12.65
N PHE A 147 -36.64 -5.81 -13.79
CA PHE A 147 -37.05 -4.42 -13.91
C PHE A 147 -38.51 -4.20 -13.49
N LYS A 148 -39.43 -5.06 -13.93
CA LYS A 148 -40.86 -4.97 -13.56
C LYS A 148 -41.13 -5.20 -12.07
N ASN A 149 -40.24 -5.94 -11.40
CA ASN A 149 -40.33 -6.20 -9.97
C ASN A 149 -39.58 -5.14 -9.13
N LEU A 150 -38.94 -4.17 -9.78
CA LEU A 150 -38.34 -3.04 -9.08
C LEU A 150 -39.47 -2.14 -8.55
N THR A 151 -39.44 -1.84 -7.26
CA THR A 151 -40.45 -1.01 -6.62
C THR A 151 -39.79 0.13 -5.86
N PRO A 152 -40.25 1.39 -6.04
CA PRO A 152 -39.80 2.49 -5.22
C PRO A 152 -40.05 2.21 -3.72
N PRO A 153 -39.11 2.57 -2.83
CA PRO A 153 -39.30 2.40 -1.39
C PRO A 153 -40.38 3.35 -0.86
N ARG A 154 -40.85 3.08 0.36
CA ARG A 154 -41.77 3.98 1.08
C ARG A 154 -41.14 5.35 1.31
N GLU A 155 -41.96 6.39 1.34
CA GLU A 155 -41.49 7.75 1.62
C GLU A 155 -40.70 7.84 2.92
N GLY A 156 -39.59 8.57 2.89
CA GLY A 156 -38.74 8.83 4.06
C GLY A 156 -37.44 8.01 4.10
N ASP A 157 -37.36 6.86 3.44
CA ASP A 157 -36.12 6.07 3.40
C ASP A 157 -35.19 6.51 2.26
N ARG A 158 -34.31 7.46 2.60
CA ARG A 158 -33.39 8.09 1.63
C ARG A 158 -32.30 7.13 1.14
N LEU A 159 -31.87 6.16 1.94
CA LEU A 159 -30.82 5.22 1.54
C LEU A 159 -31.38 4.16 0.60
N GLU A 160 -32.55 3.60 0.90
CA GLU A 160 -33.25 2.70 -0.01
C GLU A 160 -33.63 3.41 -1.32
N ALA A 161 -33.97 4.71 -1.26
CA ALA A 161 -34.23 5.49 -2.47
C ALA A 161 -33.01 5.55 -3.40
N LEU A 162 -31.81 5.71 -2.84
CA LEU A 162 -30.56 5.67 -3.62
C LEU A 162 -30.25 4.28 -4.17
N LYS A 163 -30.52 3.22 -3.40
CA LYS A 163 -30.36 1.83 -3.88
C LYS A 163 -31.31 1.53 -5.03
N PHE A 164 -32.57 1.98 -4.93
CA PHE A 164 -33.53 1.91 -6.03
C PHE A 164 -32.99 2.60 -7.29
N VAL A 165 -32.42 3.81 -7.18
CA VAL A 165 -31.84 4.52 -8.32
C VAL A 165 -30.67 3.74 -8.94
N SER A 166 -29.83 3.13 -8.12
CA SER A 166 -28.73 2.26 -8.57
C SER A 166 -29.25 1.06 -9.38
N GLU A 167 -30.27 0.37 -8.87
CA GLU A 167 -30.90 -0.77 -9.56
C GLU A 167 -31.63 -0.33 -10.85
N PHE A 168 -32.32 0.80 -10.83
CA PHE A 168 -32.94 1.38 -12.00
C PHE A 168 -31.91 1.66 -13.11
N ASN A 169 -30.77 2.26 -12.77
CA ASN A 169 -29.70 2.50 -13.73
C ASN A 169 -29.12 1.20 -14.30
N ARG A 170 -28.95 0.18 -13.45
CA ARG A 170 -28.47 -1.15 -13.85
C ARG A 170 -29.38 -1.79 -14.89
N TYR A 171 -30.67 -1.92 -14.59
CA TYR A 171 -31.63 -2.56 -15.48
C TYR A 171 -31.85 -1.77 -16.78
N THR A 172 -31.97 -0.44 -16.68
CA THR A 172 -32.16 0.38 -17.90
C THR A 172 -30.93 0.35 -18.81
N ARG A 173 -29.71 0.25 -18.26
CA ARG A 173 -28.49 0.06 -19.06
C ARG A 173 -28.47 -1.31 -19.72
N ALA A 174 -28.78 -2.38 -18.99
CA ALA A 174 -28.86 -3.73 -19.57
C ALA A 174 -29.84 -3.77 -20.75
N MET A 175 -31.01 -3.15 -20.57
CA MET A 175 -32.04 -3.04 -21.61
C MET A 175 -31.60 -2.22 -22.83
N ASP A 176 -30.90 -1.09 -22.62
CA ASP A 176 -30.29 -0.31 -23.71
C ASP A 176 -29.32 -1.17 -24.53
N LEU A 177 -28.43 -1.92 -23.87
CA LEU A 177 -27.43 -2.77 -24.51
C LEU A 177 -28.03 -3.97 -25.24
N LEU A 178 -29.16 -4.48 -24.75
CA LEU A 178 -29.94 -5.54 -25.39
C LEU A 178 -30.88 -5.01 -26.49
N GLY A 179 -30.94 -3.70 -26.72
CA GLY A 179 -31.79 -3.09 -27.76
C GLY A 179 -33.29 -3.11 -27.45
N VAL A 180 -33.68 -3.16 -26.17
CA VAL A 180 -35.07 -3.27 -25.75
C VAL A 180 -35.65 -1.88 -25.45
N ASN A 181 -36.79 -1.56 -26.06
CA ASN A 181 -37.48 -0.30 -25.76
C ASN A 181 -38.29 -0.39 -24.45
N TYR A 182 -37.65 -0.07 -23.32
CA TYR A 182 -38.30 -0.03 -22.00
C TYR A 182 -39.01 1.30 -21.71
N THR A 183 -38.70 2.38 -22.42
CA THR A 183 -39.21 3.72 -22.09
C THR A 183 -40.73 3.86 -22.27
N ALA A 184 -41.34 2.98 -23.06
CA ALA A 184 -42.77 2.94 -23.28
C ALA A 184 -43.55 2.21 -22.17
N THR A 185 -42.87 1.46 -21.29
CA THR A 185 -43.54 0.64 -20.28
C THR A 185 -44.15 1.51 -19.18
N ARG A 186 -45.11 0.93 -18.45
CA ARG A 186 -45.77 1.61 -17.34
C ARG A 186 -44.80 1.78 -16.17
N GLU A 187 -44.01 0.74 -15.89
CA GLU A 187 -43.04 0.68 -14.81
C GLU A 187 -42.00 1.79 -14.96
N TYR A 188 -41.45 1.98 -16.17
CA TYR A 188 -40.52 3.08 -16.44
C TYR A 188 -41.13 4.45 -16.14
N LYS A 189 -42.39 4.68 -16.51
CA LYS A 189 -43.08 5.97 -16.27
C LYS A 189 -43.30 6.22 -14.78
N GLU A 190 -43.60 5.19 -14.00
CA GLU A 190 -43.76 5.29 -12.55
C GLU A 190 -42.42 5.55 -11.86
N ASP A 191 -41.39 4.77 -12.21
CA ASP A 191 -40.04 4.87 -11.66
C ASP A 191 -39.38 6.22 -11.99
N ILE A 192 -39.56 6.72 -13.21
CA ILE A 192 -38.95 7.99 -13.62
C ILE A 192 -39.59 9.18 -12.90
N SER A 193 -40.89 9.14 -12.61
CA SER A 193 -41.56 10.15 -11.78
C SER A 193 -41.03 10.16 -10.34
N PHE A 194 -40.69 8.98 -9.79
CA PHE A 194 -40.03 8.89 -8.49
C PHE A 194 -38.63 9.54 -8.50
N ILE A 195 -37.83 9.26 -9.53
CA ILE A 195 -36.50 9.89 -9.72
C ILE A 195 -36.62 11.41 -9.93
N GLU A 196 -37.64 11.87 -10.66
CA GLU A 196 -37.91 13.30 -10.81
C GLU A 196 -38.19 13.94 -9.45
N ASN A 197 -38.95 13.28 -8.57
CA ASN A 197 -39.22 13.79 -7.22
C ASN A 197 -37.95 13.86 -6.36
N ILE A 198 -37.09 12.85 -6.44
CA ILE A 198 -35.75 12.85 -5.82
C ILE A 198 -34.93 14.06 -6.28
N SER A 199 -35.00 14.43 -7.56
CA SER A 199 -34.21 15.54 -8.12
C SER A 199 -34.48 16.88 -7.42
N ARG A 200 -35.67 17.06 -6.82
CA ARG A 200 -36.08 18.26 -6.09
C ARG A 200 -35.47 18.35 -4.69
N ASN A 201 -34.99 17.23 -4.14
CA ASN A 201 -34.54 17.10 -2.74
C ASN A 201 -33.11 16.57 -2.59
N VAL A 202 -32.27 16.70 -3.63
CA VAL A 202 -30.90 16.14 -3.65
C VAL A 202 -30.08 16.55 -2.41
N SER A 203 -30.08 17.82 -2.01
CA SER A 203 -29.35 18.27 -0.82
C SER A 203 -29.77 17.55 0.46
N SER A 204 -31.07 17.28 0.62
CA SER A 204 -31.61 16.56 1.77
C SER A 204 -31.19 15.09 1.76
N ILE A 205 -31.12 14.48 0.58
CA ILE A 205 -30.63 13.11 0.41
C ILE A 205 -29.15 13.02 0.78
N LEU A 206 -28.33 13.97 0.33
CA LEU A 206 -26.89 13.98 0.61
C LEU A 206 -26.56 14.20 2.11
N MET A 207 -27.47 14.78 2.90
CA MET A 207 -27.33 14.88 4.36
C MET A 207 -27.34 13.53 5.08
N THR A 208 -27.72 12.42 4.43
CA THR A 208 -27.59 11.09 5.03
C THR A 208 -26.18 10.50 4.92
N HIS A 209 -25.24 11.26 4.35
CA HIS A 209 -23.86 10.83 4.11
C HIS A 209 -23.76 9.50 3.33
N PRO A 210 -24.44 9.37 2.17
CA PRO A 210 -24.38 8.15 1.38
C PRO A 210 -22.98 7.91 0.78
N PRO A 211 -22.57 6.64 0.58
CA PRO A 211 -21.30 6.33 -0.06
C PRO A 211 -21.25 6.86 -1.51
N LEU A 212 -20.04 7.18 -1.98
CA LEU A 212 -19.84 7.88 -3.26
C LEU A 212 -20.40 7.13 -4.48
N PHE A 213 -20.46 5.80 -4.44
CA PHE A 213 -21.04 5.02 -5.54
C PHE A 213 -22.54 5.29 -5.71
N LEU A 214 -23.30 5.42 -4.61
CA LEU A 214 -24.73 5.76 -4.68
C LEU A 214 -24.95 7.20 -5.14
N VAL A 215 -24.10 8.13 -4.72
CA VAL A 215 -24.14 9.52 -5.20
C VAL A 215 -23.89 9.60 -6.71
N THR A 216 -22.98 8.77 -7.20
CA THR A 216 -22.68 8.69 -8.63
C THR A 216 -23.85 8.14 -9.43
N GLU A 217 -24.52 7.10 -8.93
CA GLU A 217 -25.72 6.55 -9.57
C GLU A 217 -26.88 7.55 -9.59
N LEU A 218 -27.06 8.31 -8.50
CA LEU A 218 -27.99 9.44 -8.49
C LEU A 218 -27.62 10.48 -9.57
N ALA A 219 -26.37 10.93 -9.60
CA ALA A 219 -25.91 11.90 -10.59
C ALA A 219 -26.14 11.42 -12.03
N GLN A 220 -25.90 10.13 -12.28
CA GLN A 220 -26.10 9.48 -13.58
C GLN A 220 -27.57 9.46 -13.97
N ALA A 221 -28.47 9.04 -13.06
CA ALA A 221 -29.90 9.01 -13.31
C ALA A 221 -30.46 10.42 -13.59
N LEU A 222 -30.05 11.41 -12.78
CA LEU A 222 -30.49 12.79 -12.98
C LEU A 222 -30.02 13.35 -14.32
N ARG A 223 -28.77 13.08 -14.72
CA ARG A 223 -28.24 13.62 -15.98
C ARG A 223 -28.82 12.91 -17.20
N LYS A 224 -28.89 11.57 -17.20
CA LYS A 224 -29.43 10.77 -18.33
C LYS A 224 -30.87 11.17 -18.65
N ASN A 225 -31.67 11.51 -17.63
CA ASN A 225 -33.08 11.81 -17.77
C ASN A 225 -33.41 13.32 -17.78
N GLY A 226 -32.40 14.20 -17.86
CA GLY A 226 -32.63 15.65 -17.95
C GLY A 226 -33.11 16.32 -16.66
N PHE A 227 -32.98 15.67 -15.51
CA PHE A 227 -33.37 16.19 -14.18
C PHE A 227 -32.23 16.85 -13.41
N MET A 228 -31.01 16.87 -13.96
CA MET A 228 -29.85 17.54 -13.35
C MET A 228 -30.00 19.06 -13.46
N LYS A 229 -30.52 19.71 -12.41
CA LYS A 229 -30.60 21.18 -12.29
C LYS A 229 -29.32 21.75 -11.68
N SER A 230 -29.10 23.06 -11.82
CA SER A 230 -27.93 23.75 -11.26
C SER A 230 -27.80 23.57 -9.74
N SER A 231 -28.92 23.56 -9.01
CA SER A 231 -28.92 23.31 -7.55
C SER A 231 -28.49 21.89 -7.20
N SER A 232 -28.98 20.88 -7.93
CA SER A 232 -28.62 19.48 -7.75
C SER A 232 -27.15 19.22 -8.13
N SER A 233 -26.69 19.81 -9.23
CA SER A 233 -25.29 19.78 -9.67
C SER A 233 -24.36 20.36 -8.61
N GLU A 234 -24.70 21.54 -8.07
CA GLU A 234 -23.90 22.18 -7.03
C GLU A 234 -23.91 21.39 -5.71
N ALA A 235 -25.06 20.83 -5.32
CA ALA A 235 -25.15 19.99 -4.13
C ALA A 235 -24.27 18.73 -4.23
N ILE A 236 -24.27 18.05 -5.39
CA ILE A 236 -23.39 16.90 -5.65
C ILE A 236 -21.93 17.33 -5.64
N TYR A 237 -21.59 18.46 -6.27
CA TYR A 237 -20.23 18.99 -6.27
C TYR A 237 -19.70 19.25 -4.86
N VAL A 238 -20.45 20.02 -4.05
CA VAL A 238 -20.08 20.35 -2.67
C VAL A 238 -19.91 19.09 -1.84
N TYR A 239 -20.85 18.15 -1.96
CA TYR A 239 -20.79 16.87 -1.25
C TYR A 239 -19.55 16.07 -1.64
N VAL A 240 -19.29 15.87 -2.94
CA VAL A 240 -18.12 15.09 -3.37
C VAL A 240 -16.84 15.77 -2.92
N LYS A 241 -16.71 17.09 -3.10
CA LYS A 241 -15.52 17.85 -2.67
C LYS A 241 -15.26 17.78 -1.17
N SER A 242 -16.30 17.68 -0.32
CA SER A 242 -16.11 17.52 1.12
C SER A 242 -15.48 16.18 1.52
N HIS A 243 -15.44 15.20 0.61
CA HIS A 243 -14.82 13.88 0.81
C HIS A 243 -13.43 13.76 0.20
N GLU A 244 -12.90 14.84 -0.39
CA GLU A 244 -11.57 14.84 -1.00
C GLU A 244 -10.49 14.84 0.07
N LEU A 245 -9.59 13.86 0.03
CA LEU A 245 -8.54 13.69 1.03
C LEU A 245 -7.32 14.58 0.73
N PRO A 246 -6.42 14.79 1.72
CA PRO A 246 -5.22 15.63 1.54
C PRO A 246 -4.32 15.17 0.38
N ASN A 247 -4.28 13.87 0.10
CA ASN A 247 -3.51 13.31 -1.01
C ASN A 247 -4.19 13.48 -2.38
N GLY A 248 -5.41 14.02 -2.44
CA GLY A 248 -6.21 14.23 -3.66
C GLY A 248 -7.11 13.06 -4.05
N GLY A 249 -6.96 11.89 -3.42
CA GLY A 249 -7.82 10.74 -3.62
C GLY A 249 -9.12 10.82 -2.81
N PHE A 250 -9.97 9.82 -3.00
CA PHE A 250 -11.23 9.65 -2.28
C PHE A 250 -11.35 8.21 -1.80
N ASN A 251 -12.12 8.00 -0.73
CA ASN A 251 -12.43 6.68 -0.22
C ASN A 251 -13.91 6.35 -0.40
N LEU A 252 -14.22 5.14 -0.90
CA LEU A 252 -15.57 4.68 -1.17
C LEU A 252 -16.51 4.78 0.04
N PHE A 253 -15.97 4.52 1.24
CA PHE A 253 -16.70 4.47 2.51
C PHE A 253 -16.30 5.59 3.47
N GLY A 254 -15.63 6.64 3.00
CA GLY A 254 -15.26 7.80 3.82
C GLY A 254 -14.11 7.56 4.81
N GLN A 255 -13.28 6.54 4.59
CA GLN A 255 -12.05 6.36 5.37
C GLN A 255 -11.01 7.43 5.02
N ASP A 256 -9.98 7.55 5.87
CA ASP A 256 -8.95 8.59 5.83
C ASP A 256 -7.81 8.34 4.80
N TYR A 257 -8.03 7.44 3.83
CA TYR A 257 -7.06 7.15 2.77
C TYR A 257 -7.71 7.04 1.39
N GLY A 258 -7.05 7.62 0.38
CA GLY A 258 -7.54 7.60 -1.00
C GLY A 258 -7.32 6.24 -1.65
N GLU A 259 -8.32 5.74 -2.38
CA GLU A 259 -8.28 4.48 -3.10
C GLU A 259 -8.98 4.56 -4.47
N PHE A 260 -8.78 3.54 -5.29
CA PHE A 260 -9.15 3.55 -6.72
C PHE A 260 -10.67 3.63 -6.97
N GLN A 261 -11.52 2.95 -6.20
CA GLN A 261 -12.98 2.92 -6.39
C GLN A 261 -13.60 4.27 -6.02
N GLY A 262 -13.34 4.74 -4.81
CA GLY A 262 -13.82 6.01 -4.30
C GLY A 262 -13.37 7.16 -5.18
N THR A 263 -12.12 7.15 -5.63
CA THR A 263 -11.60 8.15 -6.57
C THR A 263 -12.32 8.11 -7.91
N TYR A 264 -12.57 6.92 -8.47
CA TYR A 264 -13.36 6.78 -9.70
C TYR A 264 -14.78 7.34 -9.54
N TYR A 265 -15.50 6.92 -8.50
CA TYR A 265 -16.88 7.38 -8.29
C TYR A 265 -16.93 8.89 -8.04
N ALA A 266 -15.99 9.45 -7.26
CA ALA A 266 -15.89 10.90 -7.08
C ALA A 266 -15.66 11.63 -8.41
N VAL A 267 -14.68 11.19 -9.22
CA VAL A 267 -14.40 11.80 -10.53
C VAL A 267 -15.61 11.71 -11.45
N LYS A 268 -16.28 10.55 -11.48
CA LYS A 268 -17.49 10.34 -12.29
C LYS A 268 -18.65 11.21 -11.83
N ALA A 269 -18.90 11.32 -10.54
CA ALA A 269 -19.92 12.20 -9.98
C ALA A 269 -19.64 13.68 -10.31
N LEU A 270 -18.39 14.13 -10.19
CA LEU A 270 -17.99 15.50 -10.56
C LEU A 270 -18.23 15.77 -12.06
N ALA A 271 -17.81 14.87 -12.93
CA ALA A 271 -18.03 15.00 -14.38
C ALA A 271 -19.53 15.02 -14.74
N LEU A 272 -20.32 14.15 -14.10
CA LEU A 272 -21.79 14.12 -14.25
C LEU A 272 -22.46 15.38 -13.70
N ALA A 273 -21.91 16.02 -12.67
CA ALA A 273 -22.35 17.33 -12.20
C ALA A 273 -21.90 18.48 -13.13
N GLY A 274 -21.07 18.21 -14.15
CA GLY A 274 -20.56 19.24 -15.06
C GLY A 274 -19.35 19.99 -14.52
N LYS A 275 -18.64 19.41 -13.55
CA LYS A 275 -17.45 19.96 -12.91
C LYS A 275 -16.23 19.11 -13.28
N LYS A 276 -15.02 19.65 -13.03
CA LYS A 276 -13.76 18.90 -13.18
C LYS A 276 -13.16 18.58 -11.81
N PRO A 277 -12.48 17.44 -11.64
CA PRO A 277 -11.68 17.19 -10.45
C PRO A 277 -10.48 18.12 -10.39
N ASP A 278 -9.91 18.30 -9.19
CA ASP A 278 -8.71 19.10 -9.02
C ASP A 278 -7.49 18.43 -9.62
N ASN A 279 -6.48 19.22 -9.99
CA ASN A 279 -5.19 18.69 -10.46
C ASN A 279 -4.52 17.76 -9.44
N LYS A 280 -4.78 17.91 -8.14
CA LYS A 280 -4.25 16.99 -7.13
C LYS A 280 -4.88 15.59 -7.22
N THR A 281 -6.15 15.47 -7.58
CA THR A 281 -6.81 14.18 -7.84
C THR A 281 -6.24 13.51 -9.07
N ILE A 282 -6.00 14.28 -10.14
CA ILE A 282 -5.36 13.76 -11.36
C ILE A 282 -3.94 13.26 -11.05
N ARG A 283 -3.15 14.06 -10.31
CA ARG A 283 -1.82 13.64 -9.83
C ARG A 283 -1.88 12.41 -8.92
N PHE A 284 -2.88 12.32 -8.05
CA PHE A 284 -3.09 11.15 -7.20
C PHE A 284 -3.24 9.89 -8.06
N ILE A 285 -4.13 9.92 -9.06
CA ILE A 285 -4.34 8.79 -9.98
C ILE A 285 -3.01 8.40 -10.65
N HIS A 286 -2.33 9.35 -11.31
CA HIS A 286 -1.06 9.08 -12.00
C HIS A 286 0.07 8.62 -11.05
N SER A 287 0.02 8.98 -9.76
CA SER A 287 1.02 8.54 -8.79
C SER A 287 1.03 7.03 -8.57
N TRP A 288 -0.09 6.35 -8.87
CA TRP A 288 -0.25 4.90 -8.78
C TRP A 288 0.03 4.17 -10.09
N GLU A 289 0.35 4.88 -11.18
CA GLU A 289 0.76 4.22 -12.42
C GLU A 289 2.00 3.37 -12.19
N SER A 290 1.90 2.12 -12.64
CA SER A 290 3.02 1.19 -12.60
C SER A 290 3.90 1.38 -13.83
N PRO A 291 5.23 1.33 -13.65
CA PRO A 291 6.16 1.26 -14.77
C PRO A 291 6.07 -0.05 -15.57
N LEU A 292 5.38 -1.07 -15.05
CA LEU A 292 5.14 -2.34 -15.73
C LEU A 292 3.87 -2.31 -16.61
N GLY A 293 3.16 -1.17 -16.60
CA GLY A 293 1.82 -1.02 -17.17
C GLY A 293 0.76 -1.13 -16.07
N GLY A 294 -0.44 -0.57 -16.30
CA GLY A 294 -1.51 -0.58 -15.32
C GLY A 294 -1.25 0.32 -14.10
N PHE A 295 -2.02 0.10 -13.04
CA PHE A 295 -1.94 0.82 -11.78
C PHE A 295 -1.80 -0.15 -10.61
N ALA A 296 -1.00 0.23 -9.63
CA ALA A 296 -0.79 -0.54 -8.43
C ALA A 296 -1.95 -0.44 -7.44
N PHE A 297 -2.07 -1.46 -6.58
CA PHE A 297 -3.11 -1.53 -5.58
C PHE A 297 -2.96 -0.47 -4.49
N THR A 298 -4.04 0.26 -4.23
CA THR A 298 -4.10 1.23 -3.14
C THR A 298 -4.55 0.54 -1.86
N PHE A 299 -3.85 0.76 -0.75
CA PHE A 299 -4.21 0.25 0.57
C PHE A 299 -4.00 1.32 1.63
N GLN A 300 -4.64 1.14 2.78
CA GLN A 300 -4.42 2.00 3.94
C GLN A 300 -2.98 1.83 4.42
N LYS A 301 -2.29 2.96 4.59
CA LYS A 301 -0.88 3.00 5.00
C LYS A 301 -0.77 3.82 6.26
N PHE A 302 -0.03 3.28 7.22
CA PHE A 302 0.30 3.95 8.46
C PHE A 302 1.81 4.08 8.58
N GLY A 303 2.29 5.27 8.92
CA GLY A 303 3.71 5.52 9.11
C GLY A 303 4.22 4.88 10.40
N GLY A 304 5.35 4.18 10.34
CA GLY A 304 6.08 3.70 11.52
C GLY A 304 7.35 4.52 11.76
N PRO A 305 7.77 4.84 13.01
CA PRO A 305 8.95 5.68 13.23
C PRO A 305 10.25 5.09 12.68
N ILE A 306 10.42 3.76 12.84
CA ILE A 306 11.57 3.02 12.31
C ILE A 306 11.61 3.10 10.77
N LEU A 307 10.49 2.76 10.13
CA LEU A 307 10.35 2.80 8.66
C LEU A 307 10.49 4.23 8.11
N THR A 308 10.04 5.23 8.86
CA THR A 308 10.21 6.64 8.50
C THR A 308 11.69 7.04 8.50
N HIS A 309 12.45 6.64 9.52
CA HIS A 309 13.90 6.84 9.53
C HIS A 309 14.58 6.16 8.34
N MET A 310 14.26 4.88 8.10
CA MET A 310 14.79 4.11 6.97
C MET A 310 14.44 4.76 5.63
N GLY A 311 13.18 5.20 5.45
CA GLY A 311 12.68 5.89 4.28
C GLY A 311 13.42 7.19 3.99
N VAL A 312 13.67 7.98 5.02
CA VAL A 312 14.45 9.23 4.92
C VAL A 312 15.91 8.95 4.55
N TYR A 313 16.55 7.98 5.20
CA TYR A 313 17.93 7.59 4.89
C TYR A 313 18.04 7.12 3.43
N VAL A 314 17.18 6.19 3.00
CA VAL A 314 17.17 5.69 1.63
C VAL A 314 16.92 6.82 0.63
N ALA A 315 15.96 7.71 0.90
CA ALA A 315 15.66 8.86 0.04
C ALA A 315 16.88 9.76 -0.17
N LYS A 316 17.64 10.07 0.89
CA LYS A 316 18.86 10.85 0.79
C LYS A 316 19.93 10.14 -0.04
N LYS A 317 20.14 8.84 0.19
CA LYS A 317 21.15 8.06 -0.54
C LYS A 317 20.85 7.93 -2.04
N ILE A 318 19.58 7.80 -2.42
CA ILE A 318 19.18 7.67 -3.84
C ILE A 318 18.79 9.01 -4.49
N GLY A 319 18.94 10.14 -3.80
CA GLY A 319 18.68 11.49 -4.32
C GLY A 319 17.19 11.80 -4.57
N THR A 320 16.28 11.25 -3.78
CA THR A 320 14.83 11.50 -3.89
C THR A 320 14.37 12.61 -2.94
N SER A 321 13.42 13.44 -3.39
CA SER A 321 12.87 14.53 -2.58
C SER A 321 11.98 14.05 -1.44
N ILE A 322 12.07 14.78 -0.32
CA ILE A 322 11.36 14.52 0.93
C ILE A 322 10.61 15.79 1.35
N ASN A 323 9.35 15.63 1.80
CA ASN A 323 8.59 16.72 2.38
C ASN A 323 8.89 16.83 3.88
N ARG A 324 9.81 17.73 4.23
CA ARG A 324 10.26 17.93 5.62
C ARG A 324 9.14 18.36 6.56
N THR A 325 8.21 19.20 6.09
CA THR A 325 7.08 19.67 6.91
C THR A 325 6.13 18.55 7.28
N GLN A 326 5.76 17.69 6.32
CA GLN A 326 4.90 16.53 6.61
C GLN A 326 5.58 15.54 7.56
N ILE A 327 6.86 15.25 7.35
CA ILE A 327 7.60 14.37 8.26
C ILE A 327 7.71 14.99 9.65
N LYS A 328 7.97 16.29 9.78
CA LYS A 328 8.00 16.94 11.09
C LYS A 328 6.68 16.77 11.83
N ASN A 329 5.55 17.06 11.18
CA ASN A 329 4.22 16.89 11.77
C ASN A 329 3.93 15.43 12.16
N TYR A 330 4.43 14.46 11.37
CA TYR A 330 4.37 13.04 11.73
C TYR A 330 5.19 12.76 12.99
N LEU A 331 6.45 13.19 13.03
CA LEU A 331 7.38 12.91 14.13
C LEU A 331 6.91 13.52 15.45
N GLU A 332 6.33 14.72 15.43
CA GLU A 332 5.75 15.38 16.62
C GLU A 332 4.64 14.51 17.24
N LYS A 333 3.78 13.89 16.42
CA LYS A 333 2.77 12.95 16.92
C LYS A 333 3.37 11.63 17.36
N ALA A 334 4.28 11.09 16.54
CA ALA A 334 4.89 9.79 16.75
C ALA A 334 5.77 9.73 18.01
N LEU A 335 6.25 10.88 18.48
CA LEU A 335 6.99 11.00 19.73
C LEU A 335 6.15 10.56 20.93
N HIS A 336 4.88 10.97 20.95
CA HIS A 336 3.94 10.70 22.04
C HIS A 336 3.09 9.44 21.79
N ASP A 337 2.81 9.12 20.52
CA ASP A 337 2.11 7.90 20.12
C ASP A 337 2.95 7.07 19.14
N ARG A 338 3.60 6.04 19.68
CA ARG A 338 4.57 5.21 18.95
C ARG A 338 3.94 4.04 18.21
N TRP A 339 2.62 4.04 17.96
CA TRP A 339 1.96 2.97 17.22
C TRP A 339 2.68 2.65 15.89
N PRO A 340 2.80 1.36 15.48
CA PRO A 340 2.27 0.15 16.11
C PRO A 340 3.17 -0.44 17.22
N TYR A 341 4.20 0.29 17.65
CA TYR A 341 5.17 -0.17 18.63
C TYR A 341 4.71 0.05 20.06
N SER A 342 5.29 -0.71 20.98
CA SER A 342 5.08 -0.50 22.41
C SER A 342 5.66 0.84 22.86
N GLN A 343 5.00 1.48 23.82
CA GLN A 343 5.54 2.67 24.48
C GLN A 343 6.85 2.36 25.25
N ASP A 344 7.09 1.12 25.66
CA ASP A 344 8.35 0.74 26.32
C ASP A 344 9.45 0.26 25.35
N ASP A 345 9.24 0.40 24.05
CA ASP A 345 10.25 0.14 23.03
C ASP A 345 11.07 1.42 22.75
N PRO A 346 12.40 1.43 22.99
CA PRO A 346 13.26 2.57 22.72
C PRO A 346 13.63 2.73 21.25
N GLU A 347 13.48 1.70 20.40
CA GLU A 347 13.88 1.78 18.99
C GLU A 347 13.10 2.82 18.17
N PRO A 348 11.77 2.96 18.32
CA PRO A 348 11.01 4.03 17.70
C PRO A 348 11.50 5.44 18.13
N LEU A 349 11.77 5.67 19.42
CA LEU A 349 12.26 6.95 19.92
C LEU A 349 13.62 7.31 19.32
N TYR A 350 14.53 6.33 19.27
CA TYR A 350 15.82 6.54 18.64
C TYR A 350 15.68 6.84 17.15
N SER A 351 14.77 6.16 16.46
CA SER A 351 14.47 6.43 15.05
C SER A 351 13.88 7.82 14.82
N ILE A 352 13.04 8.32 15.72
CA ILE A 352 12.53 9.71 15.68
C ILE A 352 13.69 10.71 15.79
N TYR A 353 14.55 10.54 16.79
CA TYR A 353 15.74 11.37 16.98
C TYR A 353 16.64 11.37 15.74
N LEU A 354 16.95 10.18 15.21
CA LEU A 354 17.76 10.03 14.02
C LEU A 354 17.11 10.70 12.81
N THR A 355 15.79 10.63 12.67
CA THR A 355 15.09 11.28 11.54
C THR A 355 15.21 12.81 11.62
N TYR A 356 15.07 13.40 12.82
CA TYR A 356 15.33 14.83 13.01
C TYR A 356 16.76 15.23 12.62
N LYS A 357 17.75 14.44 13.07
CA LYS A 357 19.17 14.67 12.72
C LYS A 357 19.43 14.52 11.22
N GLU A 358 18.92 13.45 10.61
CA GLU A 358 19.13 13.13 9.20
C GLU A 358 18.58 14.23 8.28
N LEU A 359 17.49 14.89 8.68
CA LEU A 359 16.87 16.01 7.97
C LEU A 359 17.37 17.39 8.40
N ASN A 360 18.29 17.46 9.37
CA ASN A 360 18.76 18.70 9.98
C ASN A 360 17.60 19.59 10.47
N MET A 361 16.65 18.99 11.18
CA MET A 361 15.51 19.66 11.80
C MET A 361 15.71 19.76 13.32
N SER A 362 15.16 20.81 13.93
CA SER A 362 15.10 20.96 15.39
C SER A 362 13.75 20.50 15.93
N MET A 363 13.81 19.83 17.09
CA MET A 363 12.66 19.60 17.97
C MET A 363 12.33 20.91 18.70
N ASN A 364 11.07 21.09 19.11
CA ASN A 364 10.75 22.14 20.07
C ASN A 364 11.28 21.75 21.46
N GLN A 365 11.34 22.73 22.37
CA GLN A 365 11.93 22.53 23.69
C GLN A 365 11.18 21.48 24.53
N ASP A 366 9.85 21.50 24.50
CA ASP A 366 9.00 20.59 25.25
C ASP A 366 9.17 19.14 24.79
N ASP A 367 9.25 18.91 23.47
CA ASP A 367 9.49 17.60 22.88
C ASP A 367 10.91 17.09 23.17
N GLU A 368 11.91 17.97 23.18
CA GLU A 368 13.28 17.60 23.54
C GLU A 368 13.37 17.19 25.02
N GLU A 369 12.71 17.94 25.91
CA GLU A 369 12.62 17.63 27.33
C GLU A 369 11.84 16.33 27.57
N TYR A 370 10.71 16.13 26.88
CA TYR A 370 9.97 14.88 26.91
C TYR A 370 10.84 13.70 26.49
N LEU A 371 11.55 13.81 25.35
CA LEU A 371 12.41 12.75 24.83
C LEU A 371 13.53 12.40 25.83
N LYS A 372 14.14 13.39 26.48
CA LYS A 372 15.14 13.19 27.54
C LYS A 372 14.55 12.47 28.75
N ASN A 373 13.42 12.94 29.27
CA ASN A 373 12.75 12.35 30.43
C ASN A 373 12.29 10.91 30.15
N GLU A 374 11.75 10.66 28.97
CA GLU A 374 11.33 9.33 28.55
C GLU A 374 12.53 8.38 28.38
N THR A 375 13.66 8.89 27.87
CA THR A 375 14.91 8.13 27.82
C THR A 375 15.39 7.74 29.22
N VAL A 376 15.35 8.65 30.20
CA VAL A 376 15.67 8.34 31.61
C VAL A 376 14.73 7.26 32.16
N ARG A 377 13.41 7.41 31.95
CA ARG A 377 12.41 6.43 32.38
C ARG A 377 12.70 5.04 31.82
N LEU A 378 13.02 4.95 30.52
CA LEU A 378 13.37 3.69 29.87
C LEU A 378 14.69 3.12 30.39
N MET A 379 15.71 3.96 30.63
CA MET A 379 16.96 3.52 31.26
C MET A 379 16.72 2.88 32.64
N GLU A 380 15.86 3.47 33.46
CA GLU A 380 15.49 2.90 34.75
C GLU A 380 14.72 1.57 34.59
N LEU A 381 13.74 1.54 33.70
CA LEU A 381 12.94 0.35 33.42
C LEU A 381 13.81 -0.82 32.96
N TYR A 382 14.69 -0.59 31.98
CA TYR A 382 15.59 -1.60 31.43
C TYR A 382 16.58 -2.08 32.49
N SER A 383 17.15 -1.16 33.27
CA SER A 383 18.08 -1.51 34.37
C SER A 383 17.44 -2.38 35.45
N ARG A 384 16.14 -2.20 35.72
CA ARG A 384 15.42 -2.98 36.75
C ARG A 384 14.94 -4.34 36.25
N SER A 385 14.56 -4.44 34.97
CA SER A 385 13.75 -5.58 34.49
C SER A 385 14.36 -6.35 33.32
N ARG A 386 15.34 -5.79 32.60
CA ARG A 386 15.82 -6.34 31.31
C ARG A 386 17.32 -6.62 31.24
N VAL A 387 18.06 -6.48 32.34
CA VAL A 387 19.52 -6.74 32.37
C VAL A 387 19.84 -8.19 32.01
N ASN A 388 19.02 -9.15 32.44
CA ASN A 388 19.24 -10.57 32.14
C ASN A 388 19.15 -10.89 30.65
N SER A 389 18.32 -10.15 29.91
CA SER A 389 18.11 -10.29 28.47
C SER A 389 18.95 -9.34 27.63
N ILE A 390 19.99 -8.71 28.20
CA ILE A 390 20.77 -7.65 27.54
C ILE A 390 21.34 -8.05 26.17
N LEU A 391 21.71 -9.31 25.96
CA LEU A 391 22.22 -9.79 24.68
C LEU A 391 21.14 -10.18 23.67
N SER A 392 19.90 -10.36 24.13
CA SER A 392 18.77 -10.82 23.32
C SER A 392 17.78 -9.71 22.97
N ASP A 393 17.76 -8.62 23.73
CA ASP A 393 16.85 -7.49 23.55
C ASP A 393 17.59 -6.33 22.86
N THR A 394 17.27 -6.10 21.59
CA THR A 394 17.88 -5.03 20.77
C THR A 394 17.52 -3.63 21.25
N GLY A 395 16.48 -3.48 22.08
CA GLY A 395 16.10 -2.22 22.69
C GLY A 395 17.23 -1.60 23.51
N TRP A 396 18.10 -2.41 24.13
CA TRP A 396 19.29 -1.91 24.84
C TRP A 396 20.21 -1.08 23.95
N ILE A 397 20.42 -1.52 22.70
CA ILE A 397 21.30 -0.82 21.75
C ILE A 397 20.71 0.55 21.40
N SER A 398 19.43 0.59 21.05
CA SER A 398 18.72 1.83 20.72
C SER A 398 18.67 2.79 21.90
N LEU A 399 18.46 2.27 23.11
CA LEU A 399 18.39 3.06 24.34
C LEU A 399 19.74 3.70 24.71
N ILE A 400 20.83 2.93 24.66
CA ILE A 400 22.18 3.47 24.93
C ILE A 400 22.56 4.51 23.87
N LYS A 401 22.31 4.22 22.59
CA LYS A 401 22.58 5.15 21.49
C LYS A 401 21.79 6.46 21.63
N LEU A 402 20.51 6.37 21.95
CA LEU A 402 19.66 7.54 22.19
C LEU A 402 20.16 8.35 23.38
N GLY A 403 20.44 7.69 24.50
CA GLY A 403 20.98 8.34 25.69
C GLY A 403 22.30 9.07 25.43
N ASN A 404 23.26 8.40 24.79
CA ASN A 404 24.53 9.00 24.37
C ASN A 404 24.31 10.24 23.49
N ALA A 405 23.38 10.16 22.53
CA ALA A 405 23.09 11.23 21.60
C ALA A 405 22.34 12.43 22.22
N LEU A 406 21.70 12.23 23.38
CA LEU A 406 21.01 13.27 24.15
C LEU A 406 21.86 13.81 25.33
N GLY A 407 23.03 13.22 25.59
CA GLY A 407 23.82 13.53 26.78
C GLY A 407 23.22 12.99 28.09
N VAL A 408 22.30 12.01 28.00
CA VAL A 408 21.66 11.35 29.13
C VAL A 408 22.22 9.93 29.20
N THR A 409 23.28 9.74 29.98
CA THR A 409 23.99 8.45 30.06
C THR A 409 23.75 7.75 31.38
N PHE A 410 23.87 6.42 31.39
CA PHE A 410 23.95 5.64 32.63
C PHE A 410 25.08 6.17 33.53
N SER A 411 24.87 6.11 34.85
CA SER A 411 25.93 6.39 35.82
C SER A 411 27.16 5.50 35.57
N SER A 412 28.37 5.97 35.90
CA SER A 412 29.60 5.19 35.70
C SER A 412 29.51 3.80 36.33
N ARG A 413 28.93 3.69 37.53
CA ARG A 413 28.69 2.42 38.23
C ARG A 413 27.74 1.51 37.47
N THR A 414 26.61 2.04 36.96
CA THR A 414 25.66 1.25 36.17
C THR A 414 26.31 0.80 34.86
N LYS A 415 27.04 1.68 34.19
CA LYS A 415 27.76 1.39 32.94
C LYS A 415 28.74 0.24 33.14
N GLU A 416 29.57 0.30 34.19
CA GLU A 416 30.51 -0.75 34.55
C GLU A 416 29.81 -2.08 34.87
N ASN A 417 28.70 -2.03 35.61
CA ASN A 417 27.89 -3.22 35.87
C ASN A 417 27.35 -3.86 34.58
N LEU A 418 26.84 -3.07 33.63
CA LEU A 418 26.34 -3.59 32.36
C LEU A 418 27.47 -4.21 31.53
N ILE A 419 28.64 -3.56 31.46
CA ILE A 419 29.84 -4.10 30.82
C ILE A 419 30.22 -5.44 31.45
N ASN A 420 30.29 -5.52 32.78
CA ASN A 420 30.62 -6.75 33.50
C ASN A 420 29.60 -7.86 33.24
N VAL A 421 28.30 -7.54 33.19
CA VAL A 421 27.25 -8.51 32.83
C VAL A 421 27.46 -9.04 31.42
N ILE A 422 27.75 -8.18 30.43
CA ILE A 422 28.02 -8.60 29.05
C ILE A 422 29.26 -9.49 28.99
N LEU A 423 30.38 -9.06 29.58
CA LEU A 423 31.64 -9.81 29.59
C LEU A 423 31.53 -11.14 30.34
N SER A 424 30.72 -11.22 31.39
CA SER A 424 30.47 -12.48 32.12
C SER A 424 29.80 -13.56 31.26
N LYS A 425 29.16 -13.17 30.15
CA LYS A 425 28.52 -14.07 29.19
C LYS A 425 29.45 -14.47 28.04
N ARG A 426 30.73 -14.09 28.08
CA ARG A 426 31.72 -14.46 27.06
C ARG A 426 32.17 -15.91 27.26
N ASN A 427 32.16 -16.68 26.17
CA ASN A 427 32.61 -18.06 26.12
C ASN A 427 34.12 -18.17 25.79
N PRO A 428 34.79 -19.29 26.11
CA PRO A 428 36.22 -19.49 25.82
C PRO A 428 36.62 -19.40 24.34
N ASN A 429 35.66 -19.63 23.44
CA ASN A 429 35.81 -19.56 21.98
C ASN A 429 35.54 -18.15 21.40
N GLY A 430 35.35 -17.13 22.24
CA GLY A 430 35.10 -15.74 21.81
C GLY A 430 33.63 -15.40 21.53
N THR A 431 32.72 -16.38 21.56
CA THR A 431 31.28 -16.10 21.40
C THR A 431 30.68 -15.53 22.69
N PHE A 432 29.46 -14.99 22.62
CA PHE A 432 28.71 -14.57 23.81
C PHE A 432 27.36 -15.29 23.93
N GLY A 433 26.88 -15.39 25.17
CA GLY A 433 25.54 -15.82 25.49
C GLY A 433 25.44 -17.32 25.77
N ALA A 434 24.23 -17.87 25.63
CA ALA A 434 23.99 -19.26 25.99
C ALA A 434 24.74 -20.19 25.02
N TYR A 435 25.65 -21.00 25.55
CA TYR A 435 26.35 -22.06 24.82
C TYR A 435 25.36 -23.19 24.48
N THR A 436 24.44 -22.90 23.59
CA THR A 436 23.50 -23.84 22.99
C THR A 436 24.05 -24.20 21.61
N ASN A 437 23.80 -25.41 21.12
CA ASN A 437 24.15 -25.79 19.75
C ASN A 437 23.35 -25.02 18.66
N SER A 438 22.83 -23.83 18.97
CA SER A 438 22.06 -22.96 18.08
C SER A 438 22.95 -21.84 17.54
N THR A 439 23.61 -22.12 16.42
CA THR A 439 24.45 -21.15 15.69
C THR A 439 23.77 -19.78 15.46
N PRO A 440 22.46 -19.69 15.10
CA PRO A 440 21.80 -18.40 14.90
C PRO A 440 21.71 -17.55 16.18
N LEU A 441 21.36 -18.17 17.32
CA LEU A 441 21.23 -17.43 18.58
C LEU A 441 22.59 -16.96 19.08
N THR A 442 23.62 -17.81 18.98
CA THR A 442 24.99 -17.47 19.38
C THR A 442 25.57 -16.35 18.51
N LEU A 443 25.33 -16.38 17.19
CA LEU A 443 25.71 -15.27 16.29
C LEU A 443 25.05 -13.96 16.73
N PHE A 444 23.73 -13.96 16.91
CA PHE A 444 22.95 -12.79 17.31
C PHE A 444 23.45 -12.19 18.64
N GLN A 445 23.63 -13.02 19.66
CA GLN A 445 24.10 -12.57 20.98
C GLN A 445 25.56 -12.07 20.95
N THR A 446 26.43 -12.71 20.16
CA THR A 446 27.83 -12.29 19.97
C THR A 446 27.90 -10.91 19.32
N VAL A 447 27.14 -10.69 18.25
CA VAL A 447 27.09 -9.40 17.56
C VAL A 447 26.51 -8.30 18.45
N ASN A 448 25.44 -8.60 19.19
CA ASN A 448 24.85 -7.64 20.14
C ASN A 448 25.82 -7.29 21.27
N ALA A 449 26.58 -8.25 21.79
CA ALA A 449 27.59 -8.00 22.83
C ALA A 449 28.65 -6.99 22.34
N VAL A 450 29.21 -7.20 21.16
CA VAL A 450 30.21 -6.29 20.56
C VAL A 450 29.63 -4.88 20.41
N ILE A 451 28.42 -4.76 19.84
CA ILE A 451 27.77 -3.47 19.65
C ILE A 451 27.53 -2.77 20.99
N LEU A 452 26.99 -3.50 21.98
CA LEU A 452 26.71 -2.92 23.30
C LEU A 452 27.98 -2.48 24.03
N LEU A 453 29.05 -3.25 23.98
CA LEU A 453 30.34 -2.87 24.58
C LEU A 453 30.87 -1.57 23.95
N HIS A 454 30.83 -1.47 22.62
CA HIS A 454 31.23 -0.25 21.92
C HIS A 454 30.38 0.96 22.33
N GLU A 455 29.04 0.83 22.34
CA GLU A 455 28.13 1.92 22.72
C GLU A 455 28.24 2.30 24.21
N LEU A 456 28.65 1.36 25.06
CA LEU A 456 29.03 1.61 26.46
C LEU A 456 30.47 2.15 26.58
N GLY A 457 31.14 2.50 25.48
CA GLY A 457 32.49 3.07 25.46
C GLY A 457 33.56 2.13 25.99
N TYR A 458 33.35 0.81 25.89
CA TYR A 458 34.33 -0.21 26.18
C TYR A 458 35.00 -0.64 24.87
N ASP A 459 36.32 -0.46 24.78
CA ASP A 459 37.12 -0.81 23.60
C ASP A 459 37.31 -2.34 23.53
N TYR A 460 36.30 -3.05 23.03
CA TYR A 460 36.34 -4.50 22.86
C TYR A 460 36.99 -4.87 21.54
N ARG A 461 38.10 -5.62 21.60
CA ARG A 461 38.72 -6.28 20.45
C ARG A 461 39.25 -7.64 20.88
N ASP A 462 38.81 -8.69 20.21
CA ASP A 462 39.18 -10.07 20.55
C ASP A 462 39.29 -10.94 19.29
N ASP A 463 40.49 -11.49 19.08
CA ASP A 463 40.80 -12.26 17.87
C ASP A 463 39.94 -13.51 17.73
N LYS A 464 39.54 -14.14 18.85
CA LYS A 464 38.65 -15.31 18.82
C LYS A 464 37.25 -14.93 18.36
N THR A 465 36.73 -13.78 18.80
CA THR A 465 35.45 -13.25 18.34
C THR A 465 35.49 -12.96 16.83
N ILE A 466 36.55 -12.30 16.36
CA ILE A 466 36.76 -12.00 14.93
C ILE A 466 36.84 -13.30 14.13
N GLN A 467 37.65 -14.26 14.57
CA GLN A 467 37.79 -15.58 13.94
C GLN A 467 36.45 -16.32 13.87
N TYR A 468 35.66 -16.29 14.95
CA TYR A 468 34.33 -16.88 14.97
C TYR A 468 33.41 -16.24 13.92
N LEU A 469 33.32 -14.90 13.88
CA LEU A 469 32.50 -14.19 12.91
C LEU A 469 32.95 -14.52 11.47
N ASN A 470 34.25 -14.44 11.17
CA ASN A 470 34.77 -14.76 9.84
C ASN A 470 34.51 -16.23 9.45
N SER A 471 34.58 -17.16 10.40
CA SER A 471 34.35 -18.59 10.14
C SER A 471 32.91 -18.95 9.74
N LEU A 472 31.93 -18.10 10.10
CA LEU A 472 30.52 -18.31 9.78
C LEU A 472 30.12 -17.73 8.42
N MET A 473 30.99 -16.93 7.81
CA MET A 473 30.69 -16.32 6.52
C MET A 473 30.65 -17.39 5.42
N HIS A 474 29.57 -17.42 4.66
CA HIS A 474 29.40 -18.27 3.50
C HIS A 474 28.49 -17.59 2.48
N ASP A 475 28.70 -17.87 1.20
CA ASP A 475 28.00 -17.23 0.06
C ASP A 475 28.02 -15.70 0.05
N GLY A 476 29.01 -15.10 0.73
CA GLY A 476 29.20 -13.65 0.89
C GLY A 476 28.35 -13.01 2.00
N GLY A 477 27.70 -13.79 2.86
CA GLY A 477 26.89 -13.27 3.97
C GLY A 477 26.97 -14.10 5.24
N TRP A 478 26.13 -13.74 6.22
CA TRP A 478 25.97 -14.42 7.51
C TRP A 478 24.52 -14.85 7.77
N GLY A 479 24.33 -15.81 8.68
CA GLY A 479 23.01 -16.39 8.98
C GLY A 479 22.65 -17.49 7.98
N GLY A 480 21.39 -17.57 7.55
CA GLY A 480 21.04 -18.23 6.28
C GLY A 480 21.17 -17.15 5.21
N PRO A 481 22.37 -16.95 4.63
CA PRO A 481 22.92 -15.67 4.17
C PRO A 481 21.86 -14.61 3.86
N ASP A 482 21.63 -13.73 4.83
CA ASP A 482 20.59 -12.70 4.77
C ASP A 482 21.15 -11.30 5.04
N ILE A 483 20.42 -10.27 4.59
CA ILE A 483 20.88 -8.88 4.64
C ILE A 483 20.94 -8.31 6.07
N TYR A 484 20.10 -8.78 6.98
CA TYR A 484 20.08 -8.29 8.36
C TYR A 484 21.30 -8.78 9.13
N ASN A 485 21.54 -10.09 9.16
CA ASN A 485 22.69 -10.68 9.86
C ASN A 485 24.00 -10.19 9.24
N THR A 486 24.06 -10.05 7.92
CA THR A 486 25.22 -9.48 7.23
C THR A 486 25.50 -8.04 7.67
N TYR A 487 24.49 -7.17 7.71
CA TYR A 487 24.65 -5.80 8.23
C TYR A 487 25.17 -5.77 9.66
N ARG A 488 24.57 -6.59 10.53
CA ARG A 488 24.91 -6.61 11.96
C ARG A 488 26.34 -7.12 12.21
N VAL A 489 26.79 -8.12 11.45
CA VAL A 489 28.18 -8.62 11.57
C VAL A 489 29.18 -7.61 11.02
N VAL A 490 28.94 -7.01 9.84
CA VAL A 490 29.81 -5.97 9.29
C VAL A 490 29.92 -4.79 10.27
N GLN A 491 28.82 -4.38 10.89
CA GLN A 491 28.82 -3.34 11.93
C GLN A 491 29.67 -3.73 13.15
N ALA A 492 29.53 -4.97 13.65
CA ALA A 492 30.32 -5.43 14.79
C ALA A 492 31.82 -5.50 14.47
N LEU A 493 32.20 -5.98 13.29
CA LEU A 493 33.60 -5.98 12.84
C LEU A 493 34.15 -4.55 12.76
N ALA A 494 33.39 -3.61 12.17
CA ALA A 494 33.77 -2.21 12.11
C ALA A 494 33.97 -1.60 13.50
N TYR A 495 33.09 -1.90 14.47
CA TYR A 495 33.22 -1.42 15.85
C TYR A 495 34.41 -2.01 16.63
N MET A 496 34.94 -3.17 16.19
CA MET A 496 36.21 -3.73 16.68
C MET A 496 37.43 -3.20 15.90
N ASN A 497 37.24 -2.20 15.03
CA ASN A 497 38.25 -1.67 14.10
C ASN A 497 38.86 -2.77 13.21
N CYS A 498 37.99 -3.63 12.66
CA CYS A 498 38.35 -4.73 11.78
C CYS A 498 37.54 -4.66 10.48
N CYS A 499 38.21 -4.84 9.33
CA CYS A 499 37.55 -4.96 8.04
C CYS A 499 37.23 -6.45 7.77
N PRO A 500 36.06 -6.81 7.23
CA PRO A 500 35.78 -8.18 6.81
C PRO A 500 36.81 -8.69 5.80
N GLU A 501 37.22 -9.96 5.90
CA GLU A 501 38.28 -10.52 5.04
C GLU A 501 37.91 -10.58 3.55
N LYS A 502 36.64 -10.77 3.22
CA LYS A 502 36.17 -10.93 1.83
C LYS A 502 35.12 -9.89 1.45
N VAL A 503 35.53 -8.62 1.44
CA VAL A 503 34.67 -7.48 1.08
C VAL A 503 34.00 -7.69 -0.29
N ASP A 504 34.74 -8.14 -1.29
CA ASP A 504 34.21 -8.36 -2.65
C ASP A 504 33.10 -9.42 -2.69
N ASP A 505 33.20 -10.48 -1.88
CA ASP A 505 32.16 -11.51 -1.76
C ASP A 505 30.89 -10.93 -1.13
N ILE A 506 31.04 -10.02 -0.14
CA ILE A 506 29.92 -9.34 0.51
C ILE A 506 29.22 -8.38 -0.45
N VAL A 507 29.99 -7.58 -1.20
CA VAL A 507 29.43 -6.68 -2.22
C VAL A 507 28.72 -7.47 -3.32
N THR A 508 29.29 -8.60 -3.74
CA THR A 508 28.67 -9.52 -4.71
C THR A 508 27.37 -10.12 -4.17
N PHE A 509 27.36 -10.52 -2.89
CA PHE A 509 26.15 -10.98 -2.21
C PHE A 509 25.07 -9.90 -2.17
N VAL A 510 25.37 -8.70 -1.68
CA VAL A 510 24.41 -7.58 -1.65
C VAL A 510 23.89 -7.26 -3.05
N GLY A 511 24.77 -7.23 -4.06
CA GLY A 511 24.40 -7.04 -5.46
C GLY A 511 23.43 -8.11 -6.00
N SER A 512 23.62 -9.36 -5.59
CA SER A 512 22.74 -10.48 -5.98
C SER A 512 21.34 -10.40 -5.38
N LEU A 513 21.16 -9.64 -4.29
CA LEU A 513 19.86 -9.41 -3.64
C LEU A 513 19.05 -8.31 -4.30
N LYS A 514 19.63 -7.55 -5.24
CA LYS A 514 18.92 -6.48 -5.95
C LYS A 514 17.68 -7.03 -6.66
N TYR A 515 16.51 -6.53 -6.29
CA TYR A 515 15.28 -6.92 -6.94
C TYR A 515 15.16 -6.22 -8.30
N ARG A 516 14.65 -6.94 -9.31
CA ARG A 516 14.51 -6.44 -10.70
C ARG A 516 13.69 -5.14 -10.80
N TYR A 517 12.86 -4.89 -9.79
CA TYR A 517 11.98 -3.75 -9.67
C TYR A 517 12.41 -2.79 -8.55
N GLY A 518 13.73 -2.69 -8.31
CA GLY A 518 14.32 -1.80 -7.31
C GLY A 518 14.26 -2.36 -5.90
N GLY A 519 15.06 -1.78 -5.01
CA GLY A 519 15.29 -2.30 -3.65
C GLY A 519 16.10 -3.60 -3.61
N PHE A 520 16.16 -4.20 -2.41
CA PHE A 520 16.94 -5.42 -2.13
C PHE A 520 16.07 -6.45 -1.42
N ARG A 521 16.26 -7.73 -1.70
CA ARG A 521 15.61 -8.86 -1.01
C ARG A 521 16.28 -9.19 0.32
N PHE A 522 15.61 -9.98 1.15
CA PHE A 522 16.18 -10.41 2.43
C PHE A 522 17.30 -11.42 2.25
N TYR A 523 17.14 -12.41 1.35
CA TYR A 523 18.14 -13.44 0.99
C TYR A 523 17.99 -13.89 -0.47
N ARG A 524 18.93 -14.72 -0.96
CA ARG A 524 18.92 -15.24 -2.33
C ARG A 524 17.77 -16.23 -2.53
N GLY A 525 17.05 -16.11 -3.65
CA GLY A 525 15.91 -16.98 -3.96
C GLY A 525 14.60 -16.61 -3.26
N ASP A 526 14.62 -15.59 -2.39
CA ASP A 526 13.43 -15.02 -1.76
C ASP A 526 12.43 -14.53 -2.83
N THR A 527 11.15 -14.90 -2.65
CA THR A 527 10.04 -14.43 -3.48
C THR A 527 9.50 -13.08 -3.01
N SER A 528 10.00 -12.54 -1.89
CA SER A 528 9.64 -11.20 -1.42
C SER A 528 10.04 -10.13 -2.42
N HIS A 529 9.33 -9.01 -2.33
CA HIS A 529 9.43 -7.93 -3.29
C HIS A 529 10.57 -6.96 -2.96
N GLY A 530 11.43 -7.25 -1.99
CA GLY A 530 12.58 -6.41 -1.61
C GLY A 530 12.20 -5.07 -1.00
N GLY A 531 11.95 -5.04 0.30
CA GLY A 531 11.33 -3.94 1.04
C GLY A 531 12.25 -2.76 1.32
N LEU A 532 11.68 -1.79 2.04
CA LEU A 532 12.37 -0.60 2.52
C LEU A 532 13.44 -0.96 3.54
N GLN A 533 13.13 -1.87 4.46
CA GLN A 533 14.05 -2.33 5.48
C GLN A 533 15.28 -3.02 4.88
N GLU A 534 15.09 -3.95 3.94
CA GLU A 534 16.20 -4.61 3.25
C GLU A 534 17.04 -3.63 2.44
N THR A 535 16.37 -2.67 1.78
CA THR A 535 17.06 -1.62 1.02
C THR A 535 17.92 -0.75 1.93
N TYR A 536 17.41 -0.40 3.11
CA TYR A 536 18.17 0.32 4.12
C TYR A 536 19.39 -0.48 4.56
N PHE A 537 19.25 -1.76 4.93
CA PHE A 537 20.39 -2.58 5.37
C PHE A 537 21.43 -2.78 4.27
N ALA A 538 21.02 -2.99 3.02
CA ALA A 538 21.93 -3.10 1.89
C ALA A 538 22.77 -1.83 1.71
N LEU A 539 22.15 -0.65 1.74
CA LEU A 539 22.88 0.61 1.64
C LEU A 539 23.80 0.84 2.85
N ARG A 540 23.38 0.45 4.05
CA ARG A 540 24.22 0.52 5.26
C ARG A 540 25.43 -0.39 5.20
N ILE A 541 25.29 -1.61 4.66
CA ILE A 541 26.42 -2.52 4.44
C ILE A 541 27.41 -1.88 3.47
N LEU A 542 26.93 -1.40 2.33
CA LEU A 542 27.80 -0.80 1.32
C LEU A 542 28.51 0.46 1.84
N GLU A 543 27.83 1.28 2.64
CA GLU A 543 28.44 2.44 3.30
C GLU A 543 29.51 2.04 4.32
N LEU A 544 29.28 1.01 5.14
CA LEU A 544 30.27 0.51 6.10
C LEU A 544 31.51 -0.12 5.42
N LEU A 545 31.41 -0.45 4.15
CA LEU A 545 32.48 -1.05 3.34
C LEU A 545 33.11 -0.05 2.36
N ASP A 546 32.76 1.23 2.43
CA ASP A 546 33.19 2.28 1.49
C ASP A 546 32.92 1.93 0.01
N ALA A 547 31.81 1.24 -0.26
CA ALA A 547 31.43 0.74 -1.58
C ALA A 547 30.38 1.60 -2.32
N ILE A 548 29.90 2.71 -1.71
CA ILE A 548 28.96 3.68 -2.30
C ILE A 548 29.18 5.12 -1.81
#